data_AF-I7LGR6-F1
#
_entry.id   AF-I7LGR6-F1
#
_cell.length_a   1.000
_cell.length_b   1.000
_cell.length_c   1.000
_cell.angle_alpha   90.00
_cell.angle_beta   90.00
_cell.angle_gamma   90.00
#
_symmetry.space_group_name_H-M   'P 1'
#
loop_
_entity.id
_entity.type
_entity.pdbx_description
1 polymer ?
#
loop_
_entity_poly.entity_id
_entity_poly.type
_entity_poly.pdbx_seq_one_letter_code
_entity_poly.pdbx_strand_id
1 'polypeptide(L)' 'MNLVALTGAGISKASGIPTFNEMGNLREKLSRSFFQNNPEEFYKILIEMKEKIERAEPNPAHIALAKYNVPIVTWNQL' A
#
# COMPACT_ATOMS: atom_id res chain seq x y z
N MET A 1 11.68 2.02 27.59
CA MET A 1 11.88 2.68 26.29
C MET A 1 10.66 2.34 25.45
N ASN A 2 9.92 3.34 24.98
CA ASN A 2 8.72 3.12 24.18
C ASN A 2 9.08 3.33 22.71
N LEU A 3 9.05 2.25 21.92
CA LEU A 3 9.36 2.24 20.49
C LEU A 3 8.07 2.03 19.70
N VAL A 4 7.86 2.83 18.67
CA VAL A 4 6.77 2.69 17.70
C VAL A 4 7.35 2.87 16.30
N ALA A 5 6.92 2.06 15.34
CA ALA A 5 7.27 2.21 13.94
C ALA A 5 6.17 2.96 13.19
N LEU A 6 6.56 3.99 12.44
CA LEU A 6 5.70 4.72 11.53
C LEU A 6 6.06 4.34 10.09
N THR A 7 5.13 3.73 9.36
CA THR A 7 5.41 3.14 8.05
C THR A 7 4.47 3.67 6.95
N GLY A 8 4.95 3.64 5.71
CA GLY A 8 4.18 3.96 4.52
C GLY A 8 4.67 3.13 3.34
N ALA A 9 4.17 3.40 2.12
CA ALA A 9 4.28 2.49 0.97
C ALA A 9 5.72 2.01 0.67
N GLY A 10 6.74 2.83 1.00
CA GLY A 10 8.14 2.46 0.84
C GLY A 10 8.56 1.17 1.54
N ILE A 11 7.94 0.80 2.68
CA ILE A 11 8.23 -0.47 3.37
C ILE A 11 7.87 -1.69 2.51
N SER A 12 6.89 -1.56 1.62
CA SER A 12 6.34 -2.64 0.80
C SER A 12 6.96 -2.70 -0.60
N LYS A 13 7.83 -1.74 -0.96
CA LYS A 13 8.53 -1.72 -2.26
C LYS A 13 9.36 -2.98 -2.50
N ALA A 14 10.04 -3.48 -1.46
CA ALA A 14 10.82 -4.72 -1.55
C ALA A 14 9.95 -5.99 -1.65
N SER A 15 8.63 -5.88 -1.46
CA SER A 15 7.65 -6.94 -1.72
C SER A 15 7.03 -6.84 -3.12
N GLY A 16 7.57 -5.97 -4.00
CA GLY A 16 7.05 -5.78 -5.36
C GLY A 16 5.81 -4.87 -5.43
N ILE A 17 5.43 -4.22 -4.33
CA ILE A 17 4.31 -3.28 -4.30
C ILE A 17 4.85 -1.88 -4.60
N PRO A 18 4.48 -1.27 -5.75
CA PRO A 18 4.97 0.05 -6.14
C PRO A 18 4.47 1.14 -5.18
N THR A 19 5.26 2.20 -5.03
CA THR A 19 4.84 3.36 -4.24
C THR A 19 3.95 4.30 -5.06
N PHE A 20 3.09 5.07 -4.40
CA PHE A 20 2.22 6.06 -5.08
C PHE A 20 2.98 7.04 -5.98
N ASN A 21 4.20 7.43 -5.61
CA ASN A 21 5.03 8.33 -6.40
C ASN A 21 5.54 7.69 -7.70
N GLU A 22 5.58 6.36 -7.78
CA GLU A 22 6.02 5.60 -8.94
C GLU A 22 4.88 5.27 -9.91
N MET A 23 3.62 5.51 -9.52
CA MET A 23 2.43 5.11 -10.26
C MET A 23 1.77 6.24 -11.06
N GLY A 24 2.48 7.37 -11.28
CA GLY A 24 2.06 8.44 -12.18
C GLY A 24 0.68 9.03 -11.86
N ASN A 25 -0.26 8.90 -12.80
CA ASN A 25 -1.63 9.43 -12.68
C ASN A 25 -2.54 8.61 -11.75
N LEU A 26 -2.04 7.54 -11.11
CA LEU A 26 -2.86 6.72 -10.21
C LEU A 26 -3.52 7.55 -9.10
N ARG A 27 -2.84 8.59 -8.61
CA ARG A 27 -3.41 9.50 -7.60
C ARG A 27 -4.67 10.23 -8.10
N GLU A 28 -4.69 10.62 -9.37
CA GLU A 28 -5.86 11.26 -9.99
C GLU A 28 -6.98 10.24 -10.18
N LYS A 29 -6.64 9.03 -10.61
CA LYS A 29 -7.59 7.93 -10.80
C LYS A 29 -8.19 7.41 -9.49
N LEU A 30 -7.52 7.61 -8.36
CA LEU A 30 -8.03 7.26 -7.03
C LEU A 30 -8.71 8.44 -6.30
N SER A 31 -8.97 9.54 -7.01
CA SER A 31 -9.69 10.68 -6.44
C SER A 31 -11.20 10.44 -6.35
N ARG A 32 -11.87 11.15 -5.43
CA ARG A 32 -13.34 11.11 -5.30
C ARG A 32 -14.05 11.55 -6.59
N SER A 33 -13.53 12.59 -7.25
CA SER A 33 -14.09 13.08 -8.51
C SER A 33 -13.95 12.03 -9.62
N PHE A 34 -12.83 11.31 -9.69
CA PHE A 34 -12.68 10.23 -10.67
C PHE A 34 -13.66 9.09 -10.39
N PHE A 35 -13.82 8.67 -9.13
CA PHE A 35 -14.83 7.67 -8.76
C PHE A 35 -16.25 8.07 -9.17
N GLN A 36 -16.64 9.32 -8.92
CA GLN A 36 -17.98 9.82 -9.26
C GLN A 36 -18.25 9.82 -10.77
N ASN A 37 -17.22 10.07 -11.58
CA ASN A 37 -17.35 10.14 -13.04
C ASN A 37 -17.08 8.80 -13.75
N ASN A 38 -16.27 7.91 -13.16
CA ASN A 38 -15.78 6.66 -13.78
C ASN A 38 -15.75 5.50 -12.76
N PRO A 39 -16.89 5.12 -12.15
CA PRO A 39 -16.91 4.15 -11.05
C PRO A 39 -16.40 2.76 -11.45
N GLU A 40 -16.72 2.29 -12.66
CA GLU A 40 -16.26 0.98 -13.15
C GLU A 40 -14.74 0.92 -13.31
N GLU A 41 -14.13 1.94 -13.93
CA GLU A 41 -12.67 2.01 -14.08
C GLU A 41 -11.99 2.14 -12.72
N PHE A 42 -12.56 2.94 -11.81
CA PHE A 42 -12.06 3.06 -10.44
C PHE A 42 -12.01 1.70 -9.73
N TYR A 43 -13.10 0.92 -9.78
CA TYR A 43 -13.13 -0.40 -9.17
C TYR A 43 -12.19 -1.39 -9.85
N LYS A 44 -12.06 -1.34 -11.17
CA LYS A 44 -11.09 -2.17 -11.90
C LYS A 44 -9.67 -1.93 -11.39
N ILE A 45 -9.28 -0.67 -11.22
CA ILE A 45 -7.97 -0.29 -10.68
C ILE A 45 -7.79 -0.82 -9.26
N LEU A 46 -8.80 -0.66 -8.39
CA LEU A 46 -8.73 -1.19 -7.03
C LEU A 46 -8.59 -2.72 -6.98
N ILE A 47 -9.30 -3.44 -7.86
CA ILE A 47 -9.20 -4.90 -7.95
C ILE A 47 -7.79 -5.31 -8.40
N GLU A 48 -7.25 -4.68 -9.44
CA GLU A 48 -5.89 -4.94 -9.92
C GLU A 48 -4.82 -4.68 -8.85
N MET A 49 -5.00 -3.63 -8.03
CA MET A 49 -4.13 -3.36 -6.90
C MET A 49 -4.26 -4.44 -5.81
N LYS A 50 -5.50 -4.82 -5.45
CA LYS A 50 -5.77 -5.86 -4.47
C LYS A 50 -5.13 -7.19 -4.86
N GLU A 51 -5.28 -7.60 -6.12
CA GLU A 51 -4.70 -8.86 -6.62
C GLU A 51 -3.17 -8.89 -6.51
N LYS A 52 -2.49 -7.75 -6.76
CA LYS A 52 -1.03 -7.66 -6.61
C LYS A 52 -0.61 -7.85 -5.16
N ILE A 53 -1.39 -7.29 -4.24
CA ILE A 53 -1.06 -7.28 -2.82
C ILE A 53 -1.38 -8.62 -2.18
N GLU A 54 -2.47 -9.28 -2.59
CA GLU A 54 -2.78 -10.65 -2.18
C GLU A 54 -1.73 -11.68 -2.60
N ARG A 55 -0.96 -11.39 -3.66
CA ARG A 55 0.15 -12.25 -4.13
C ARG A 55 1.51 -11.86 -3.55
N ALA A 56 1.59 -10.75 -2.83
CA ALA A 56 2.85 -10.23 -2.30
C ALA A 56 3.18 -10.87 -0.95
N GLU A 57 4.46 -11.21 -0.75
CA GLU A 57 4.94 -11.78 0.50
C GLU A 57 5.65 -10.72 1.37
N PRO A 58 5.60 -10.84 2.71
CA PRO A 58 6.33 -9.95 3.60
C PRO A 58 7.84 -9.99 3.36
N ASN A 59 8.44 -8.84 3.05
CA ASN A 59 9.90 -8.70 2.97
C ASN A 59 10.57 -8.59 4.36
N PRO A 60 11.92 -8.60 4.45
CA PRO A 60 12.65 -8.57 5.73
C PRO A 60 12.30 -7.42 6.68
N ALA A 61 11.85 -6.26 6.19
CA ALA A 61 11.43 -5.15 7.05
C ALA A 61 10.15 -5.50 7.83
N HIS A 62 9.17 -6.09 7.16
CA HIS A 62 7.95 -6.57 7.83
C HIS A 62 8.26 -7.67 8.85
N ILE A 63 9.11 -8.63 8.46
CA ILE A 63 9.54 -9.74 9.32
C ILE A 63 10.27 -9.23 10.56
N ALA A 64 11.13 -8.21 10.41
CA ALA A 64 11.83 -7.60 11.55
C ALA A 64 10.84 -6.95 12.52
N LEU A 65 9.92 -6.10 12.03
CA LEU A 65 8.93 -5.45 12.89
C LEU A 65 8.07 -6.47 13.65
N ALA A 66 7.65 -7.53 12.98
CA ALA A 66 6.89 -8.63 13.59
C ALA A 66 7.73 -9.39 14.62
N LYS A 67 8.97 -9.76 14.30
CA LYS A 67 9.88 -10.51 15.19
C LYS A 67 10.14 -9.78 16.51
N TYR A 68 10.23 -8.45 16.49
CA TYR A 68 10.47 -7.64 17.68
C TYR A 68 9.17 -7.11 18.32
N ASN A 69 8.00 -7.54 17.83
CA ASN A 69 6.69 -7.12 18.30
C ASN A 69 6.54 -5.59 18.44
N VAL A 70 7.08 -4.86 17.46
CA VAL A 70 7.09 -3.40 17.45
C VAL A 70 5.68 -2.91 17.13
N PRO A 71 5.06 -2.04 17.95
CA PRO A 71 3.80 -1.38 17.59
C PRO A 71 3.94 -0.56 16.31
N ILE A 72 2.96 -0.65 15.42
CA ILE A 72 3.01 -0.03 14.08
C ILE A 72 1.85 0.94 13.91
N VAL A 73 2.16 2.14 13.42
CA VAL A 73 1.21 3.07 12.80
C VAL A 73 1.54 3.11 11.31
N THR A 74 0.59 2.78 10.44
CA THR A 74 0.83 2.62 8.99
C THR A 74 -0.13 3.43 8.15
N TRP A 75 0.37 3.98 7.04
CA TRP A 75 -0.42 4.56 5.96
C TRP A 75 -0.67 3.60 4.80
N ASN A 76 -0.14 2.38 4.85
CA ASN A 76 -0.45 1.37 3.85
C ASN A 76 -1.93 0.99 3.99
N GLN A 77 -2.66 1.06 2.89
CA GLN A 77 -4.05 0.65 2.78
C GLN A 77 -4.12 -0.51 1.80
N LEU A 78 -4.92 -1.52 2.17
CA LEU A 78 -5.11 -2.81 1.47
C LEU A 78 -3.86 -3.24 0.72
#